data_AF-A0A524H236-F1
#
_entry.id   AF-A0A524H236-F1
#
_cell.length_a   1.000
_cell.length_b   1.000
_cell.length_c   1.000
_cell.angle_alpha   90.00
_cell.angle_beta   90.00
_cell.angle_gamma   90.00
#
_symmetry.space_group_name_H-M   'P 1'
#
loop_
_entity.id
_entity.type
_entity.pdbx_description
1 polymer ?
#
loop_
_entity_poly.entity_id
_entity_poly.type
_entity_poly.pdbx_seq_one_letter_code
_entity_poly.pdbx_strand_id
1 'polypeptide(L)' 'VFPDKPITKKPAEVRMGKGKGAPEGFVVPVTPGRILIEAEGVPYDIAKEALRLGAQKLPITTKFIVRTDFVME' A
#
# COMPACT_ATOMS: atom_id res chain seq x y z
N VAL A 1 4.04 5.98 -0.29
CA VAL A 1 4.33 5.27 1.00
C VAL A 1 5.60 4.45 0.88
N PHE A 2 6.30 4.13 1.98
CA PHE A 2 7.56 3.34 1.93
C PHE A 2 7.59 2.30 3.07
N PRO A 3 7.94 1.03 2.81
CA PRO A 3 7.98 -0.02 3.83
C PRO A 3 9.30 0.00 4.61
N ASP A 4 9.31 0.71 5.74
CA ASP A 4 10.46 0.89 6.61
C ASP A 4 10.43 0.02 7.88
N LYS A 5 9.27 -0.53 8.24
CA LYS A 5 9.11 -1.32 9.47
C LYS A 5 9.35 -2.82 9.23
N PRO A 6 10.37 -3.43 9.84
CA PRO A 6 10.59 -4.87 9.71
C PRO A 6 9.54 -5.68 10.48
N ILE A 7 9.08 -6.78 9.88
CA ILE A 7 8.27 -7.82 10.52
C ILE A 7 9.09 -9.09 10.68
N THR A 8 8.88 -9.80 11.78
CA THR A 8 9.63 -11.03 12.10
C THR A 8 8.71 -12.24 12.13
N LYS A 9 9.23 -13.41 11.77
CA LYS A 9 8.50 -14.67 11.81
C LYS A 9 9.36 -15.76 12.46
N LYS A 10 8.71 -16.66 13.21
CA LYS A 10 9.38 -17.87 13.71
C LYS A 10 9.34 -18.96 12.62
N PRO A 11 10.39 -19.78 12.48
CA PRO A 11 10.37 -20.91 11.56
C PRO A 11 9.18 -21.83 11.82
N ALA A 12 8.74 -22.57 10.80
CA ALA A 12 7.79 -23.64 11.00
C ALA A 12 8.37 -24.69 11.98
N GLU A 13 7.49 -25.47 12.62
CA GLU A 13 7.86 -26.64 13.44
C GLU A 13 8.61 -26.36 14.76
N VAL A 14 8.74 -25.10 15.18
CA VAL A 14 9.33 -24.76 16.50
C VAL A 14 8.25 -24.51 17.56
N ARG A 15 8.53 -24.92 18.81
CA ARG A 15 7.70 -24.58 19.97
C ARG A 15 7.78 -23.07 20.30
N MET A 16 6.79 -22.57 21.03
CA MET A 16 6.79 -21.21 21.57
C MET A 16 7.95 -20.98 22.57
N GLY A 17 8.28 -19.70 22.83
CA GLY A 17 9.44 -19.30 23.64
C GLY A 17 10.69 -19.00 22.81
N LYS A 18 11.87 -18.94 23.47
CA LYS A 18 13.20 -18.70 22.86
C LYS A 18 13.39 -17.35 22.13
N GLY A 19 12.61 -16.33 22.48
CA GLY A 19 12.77 -14.97 21.95
C GLY A 19 12.03 -14.69 20.63
N LYS A 20 12.41 -13.59 19.97
CA LYS A 20 11.82 -13.10 18.71
C LYS A 20 12.41 -13.85 17.51
N GLY A 21 11.60 -14.03 16.46
CA GLY A 21 12.07 -14.66 15.21
C GLY A 21 12.96 -13.72 14.37
N ALA A 22 13.50 -14.25 13.27
CA ALA A 22 14.27 -13.47 12.32
C ALA A 22 13.36 -12.51 11.50
N PRO A 23 13.88 -11.39 10.97
CA PRO A 23 13.16 -10.55 10.01
C PRO A 23 12.76 -11.33 8.75
N GLU A 24 11.50 -11.22 8.35
CA GLU A 24 10.91 -11.90 7.18
C GLU A 24 10.62 -10.91 6.04
N GLY A 25 10.35 -9.64 6.37
CA GLY A 25 10.02 -8.62 5.39
C GLY A 25 9.79 -7.26 6.01
N PHE A 26 9.33 -6.31 5.20
CA PHE A 26 9.04 -4.94 5.62
C PHE A 26 7.59 -4.57 5.30
N VAL A 27 7.00 -3.76 6.16
CA VAL A 27 5.62 -3.28 6.03
C VAL A 27 5.57 -1.77 6.28
N VAL A 28 4.48 -1.15 5.83
CA VAL A 28 4.14 0.23 6.19
C VAL A 28 2.75 0.23 6.83
N PRO A 29 2.59 0.80 8.05
CA PRO A 29 1.26 1.02 8.61
C PRO A 29 0.48 2.07 7.78
N VAL A 30 -0.71 1.69 7.31
CA VAL A 30 -1.60 2.59 6.56
C VAL A 30 -2.87 2.83 7.38
N THR A 31 -3.19 4.11 7.60
CA THR A 31 -4.45 4.55 8.25
C THR A 31 -5.40 5.16 7.21
N PRO A 32 -6.72 5.18 7.46
CA PRO A 32 -7.69 5.82 6.57
C PRO A 32 -7.31 7.27 6.26
N GLY A 33 -7.48 7.67 4.99
CA GLY A 33 -7.15 9.01 4.50
C GLY A 33 -5.72 9.20 4.00
N ARG A 34 -4.83 8.20 4.11
CA ARG A 34 -3.48 8.26 3.54
C ARG A 34 -3.50 8.10 2.02
N ILE A 35 -2.81 8.99 1.30
CA ILE A 35 -2.54 8.85 -0.14
C ILE A 35 -1.43 7.81 -0.36
N LEU A 36 -1.68 6.83 -1.24
CA LEU A 36 -0.77 5.71 -1.49
C LEU A 36 0.08 5.89 -2.73
N ILE A 37 -0.56 6.26 -3.84
CA ILE A 37 0.01 6.41 -5.19
C ILE A 37 -0.62 7.66 -5.80
N GLU A 38 0.20 8.42 -6.53
CA GLU A 38 -0.21 9.59 -7.32
C GLU A 38 0.15 9.36 -8.79
N ALA A 39 -0.63 9.94 -9.70
CA ALA A 39 -0.41 9.87 -11.14
C ALA A 39 -0.56 11.27 -11.75
N GLU A 40 0.34 11.62 -12.66
CA GLU A 40 0.40 12.90 -13.36
C GLU A 40 0.88 12.65 -14.80
N GLY A 41 0.60 13.58 -15.72
CA GLY A 41 1.06 13.51 -17.11
C GLY A 41 0.29 12.54 -18.01
N VAL A 42 -0.89 12.09 -17.56
CA VAL A 42 -1.77 11.22 -18.34
C VAL A 42 -3.23 11.71 -18.27
N PRO A 43 -4.06 11.44 -19.30
CA PRO A 43 -5.49 11.73 -19.26
C PRO A 43 -6.22 11.10 -18.06
N TYR A 44 -7.29 11.74 -17.61
CA TYR A 44 -8.09 11.33 -16.45
C TYR A 44 -8.54 9.86 -16.52
N ASP A 45 -9.07 9.43 -17.67
CA ASP A 45 -9.59 8.07 -17.85
C ASP A 45 -8.49 7.01 -17.71
N ILE A 46 -7.29 7.32 -18.22
CA ILE A 46 -6.12 6.44 -18.10
C ILE A 46 -5.66 6.37 -16.64
N ALA A 47 -5.55 7.51 -15.95
CA ALA A 47 -5.18 7.54 -14.53
C ALA A 47 -6.19 6.75 -13.67
N LYS A 48 -7.48 6.94 -13.92
CA LYS A 48 -8.57 6.28 -13.19
C LYS A 48 -8.53 4.77 -13.38
N GLU A 49 -8.35 4.30 -14.61
CA GLU A 49 -8.30 2.86 -14.89
C GLU A 49 -7.02 2.22 -14.34
N ALA A 50 -5.87 2.87 -14.49
CA ALA A 50 -4.60 2.40 -13.93
C ALA A 50 -4.67 2.26 -12.41
N LEU A 51 -5.20 3.27 -11.71
CA LEU A 51 -5.36 3.22 -10.25
C LEU A 51 -6.44 2.24 -9.80
N ARG A 52 -7.50 2.02 -10.61
CA ARG A 52 -8.49 0.96 -10.35
C ARG A 52 -7.87 -0.44 -10.40
N LEU A 53 -7.00 -0.69 -11.38
CA LEU A 53 -6.25 -1.97 -11.48
C LEU A 53 -5.26 -2.14 -10.33
N GLY A 54 -4.54 -1.07 -9.98
CA GLY A 54 -3.63 -1.05 -8.83
C GLY A 54 -4.33 -1.36 -7.51
N ALA A 55 -5.53 -0.80 -7.30
CA ALA A 55 -6.34 -1.06 -6.11
C ALA A 55 -6.64 -2.55 -5.90
N GLN A 56 -6.82 -3.34 -6.97
CA GLN A 56 -7.08 -4.79 -6.87
C GLN A 56 -5.91 -5.60 -6.29
N LYS A 57 -4.72 -5.00 -6.18
CA LYS A 57 -3.52 -5.65 -5.63
C LYS A 57 -3.27 -5.27 -4.17
N LEU A 58 -4.05 -4.36 -3.62
CA LEU A 58 -3.91 -3.89 -2.25
C LEU A 58 -4.91 -4.61 -1.34
N PRO A 59 -4.52 -4.98 -0.12
CA PRO A 59 -5.40 -5.69 0.83
C PRO A 59 -6.37 -4.75 1.58
N ILE A 60 -6.65 -3.56 1.02
CA ILE A 60 -7.46 -2.51 1.65
C ILE A 60 -8.36 -1.82 0.63
N THR A 61 -9.51 -1.33 1.07
CA THR A 61 -10.39 -0.50 0.24
C THR A 61 -9.73 0.85 -0.03
N THR A 62 -9.69 1.25 -1.29
CA THR A 62 -9.12 2.53 -1.72
C THR A 62 -10.18 3.40 -2.39
N LYS A 63 -9.99 4.72 -2.35
CA LYS A 63 -10.80 5.70 -3.08
C LYS A 63 -9.92 6.43 -4.08
N PHE A 64 -10.36 6.52 -5.34
CA PHE A 64 -9.76 7.41 -6.32
C PHE A 64 -10.19 8.84 -6.02
N ILE A 65 -9.22 9.76 -5.97
CA ILE A 65 -9.45 11.20 -5.76
C ILE A 65 -8.64 11.98 -6.77
N VAL A 66 -9.08 13.20 -7.05
CA VAL A 66 -8.32 14.21 -7.80
C VAL A 66 -7.96 15.35 -6.87
N ARG A 67 -6.95 16.14 -7.24
CA ARG A 67 -6.63 17.37 -6.53
C ARG A 67 -7.83 18.33 -6.60
N THR A 68 -7.99 19.16 -5.57
CA THR A 68 -9.14 20.09 -5.47
C THR A 68 -9.15 21.14 -6.59
N ASP A 69 -8.00 21.47 -7.14
CA ASP A 69 -7.81 22.43 -8.25
C ASP A 69 -7.81 21.76 -9.64
N PHE A 70 -8.10 20.47 -9.72
CA PHE A 70 -8.18 19.77 -11.00
C PHE A 70 -9.40 20.23 -11.81
N VAL A 71 -9.14 20.72 -13.02
CA VAL A 71 -10.16 21.05 -14.02
C VAL A 71 -10.10 19.98 -15.10
N MET A 72 -11.26 19.39 -15.42
CA MET A 72 -11.36 18.51 -16.59
C MET A 72 -11.32 19.39 -17.83
N GLU A 73 -10.24 19.30 -18.60
CA GLU A 73 -10.20 19.79 -19.98
C GLU A 73 -10.86 18.79 -20.94
#